data_AF-A0A516R817-F1
#
_entry.id   AF-A0A516R817-F1
#
_cell.length_a   1.000
_cell.length_b   1.000
_cell.length_c   1.000
_cell.angle_alpha   90.00
_cell.angle_beta   90.00
_cell.angle_gamma   90.00
#
_symmetry.space_group_name_H-M   'P 1'
#
loop_
_entity.id
_entity.type
_entity.pdbx_description
1 polymer ?
#
loop_
_entity_poly.entity_id
_entity_poly.type
_entity_poly.pdbx_seq_one_letter_code
_entity_poly.pdbx_strand_id
1 'polypeptide(L)'
;MAGRTGAGPGRWRSVLAVCFGLVLLLVPAGFLAAVPDALARGDAYAAAPACTAGARPDSCTTTVAATVAGTEEKARGRKVDHWLRVTERGDDRARRVHMSGSRLYDVVRAGDRVSLTYWRGEIRTVRFGSATEETDASPADDWRLPLGIGLLVLPIGLGFLGTLWWWRRSYAAAAHAGPWQLGVGFVAGALLGCTGFVAAQVCPSVPGALLVTAFGVPPVAALTGLVAWLTRRRERRAVDTSDIVAVPPAGRQCVRAAVLGDVPYRVDGFDHLVVGDGPPAVTPDPDGRVARRPLPPSLTVRGVRAPRPDDPGHWAGGGTYDTVVIECRHGEATVLLALAREDAPVVLGALRESARAAG
;
A
#
# COMPACT_ATOMS: atom_id res chain seq x y z
N MET A 1 -39.12 13.18 24.37
CA MET A 1 -38.53 11.84 24.10
C MET A 1 -38.44 11.66 22.59
N ALA A 2 -37.26 11.92 22.01
CA ALA A 2 -36.97 11.61 20.62
C ALA A 2 -35.53 11.06 20.60
N GLY A 3 -35.42 9.75 20.76
CA GLY A 3 -34.15 9.03 20.68
C GLY A 3 -33.69 8.98 19.23
N ARG A 4 -32.81 9.91 18.85
CA ARG A 4 -32.03 9.77 17.62
C ARG A 4 -31.02 8.65 17.82
N THR A 5 -31.37 7.44 17.38
CA THR A 5 -30.40 6.39 17.06
C THR A 5 -29.64 6.81 15.82
N GLY A 6 -28.67 7.71 15.98
CA GLY A 6 -27.64 7.96 14.99
C GLY A 6 -26.76 6.73 14.89
N ALA A 7 -27.16 5.75 14.07
CA ALA A 7 -26.27 4.70 13.62
C ALA A 7 -25.14 5.38 12.84
N GLY A 8 -24.04 5.65 13.54
CA GLY A 8 -22.95 6.48 13.01
C GLY A 8 -22.40 5.90 11.71
N PRO A 9 -22.19 6.72 10.66
CA PRO A 9 -21.68 6.30 9.35
C PRO A 9 -20.27 5.66 9.40
N GLY A 10 -19.65 5.54 10.57
CA GLY A 10 -18.34 4.92 10.78
C GLY A 10 -18.34 3.38 10.85
N ARG A 11 -19.40 2.72 11.33
CA ARG A 11 -19.38 1.25 11.56
C ARG A 11 -19.27 0.45 10.25
N TRP A 12 -19.99 0.87 9.21
CA TRP A 12 -19.98 0.23 7.88
C TRP A 12 -18.60 0.27 7.23
N ARG A 13 -17.88 1.39 7.35
CA ARG A 13 -16.53 1.56 6.78
C ARG A 13 -15.53 0.59 7.39
N SER A 14 -15.58 0.38 8.72
CA SER A 14 -14.71 -0.57 9.40
C SER A 14 -15.03 -2.02 9.00
N VAL A 15 -16.31 -2.36 8.85
CA VAL A 15 -16.71 -3.70 8.38
C VAL A 15 -16.19 -3.95 6.97
N LEU A 16 -16.38 -3.01 6.05
CA LEU A 16 -15.85 -3.12 4.68
C LEU A 16 -14.33 -3.29 4.64
N ALA A 17 -13.59 -2.53 5.45
CA ALA A 17 -12.13 -2.64 5.52
C ALA A 17 -11.69 -4.03 6.01
N VAL A 18 -12.36 -4.58 7.03
CA VAL A 18 -12.06 -5.93 7.53
C VAL A 18 -12.42 -6.99 6.49
N CYS A 19 -13.59 -6.89 5.84
CA CYS A 19 -13.99 -7.80 4.78
C CYS A 19 -12.99 -7.78 3.62
N PHE A 20 -12.54 -6.60 3.20
CA PHE A 20 -11.54 -6.46 2.15
C PHE A 20 -10.21 -7.11 2.54
N GLY A 21 -9.72 -6.84 3.75
CA GLY A 21 -8.50 -7.48 4.26
C GLY A 21 -8.62 -9.00 4.35
N LEU A 22 -9.79 -9.53 4.72
CA LEU A 22 -10.06 -10.96 4.77
C LEU A 22 -10.06 -11.60 3.37
N VAL A 23 -10.68 -10.95 2.38
CA VAL A 23 -10.62 -11.40 0.97
C VAL A 23 -9.17 -11.45 0.48
N LEU A 24 -8.35 -10.44 0.81
CA LEU A 24 -6.92 -10.42 0.49
C LEU A 24 -6.10 -11.53 1.19
N LEU A 25 -6.64 -12.21 2.21
CA LEU A 25 -6.01 -13.39 2.81
C LEU A 25 -6.55 -14.70 2.24
N LEU A 26 -7.84 -14.79 1.99
CA LEU A 26 -8.48 -16.02 1.50
C LEU A 26 -8.09 -16.34 0.05
N VAL A 27 -8.03 -15.32 -0.81
CA VAL A 27 -7.64 -15.50 -2.21
C VAL A 27 -6.25 -16.13 -2.34
N PRO A 28 -5.17 -15.55 -1.77
CA PRO A 28 -3.85 -16.18 -1.86
C PRO A 28 -3.79 -17.53 -1.14
N ALA A 29 -4.53 -17.74 -0.05
CA ALA A 29 -4.60 -19.06 0.60
C ALA A 29 -5.14 -20.14 -0.34
N GLY A 30 -6.19 -19.84 -1.12
CA GLY A 30 -6.71 -20.75 -2.14
C GLY A 30 -5.69 -21.06 -3.24
N PHE A 31 -4.97 -20.05 -3.73
CA PHE A 31 -3.92 -20.25 -4.73
C PHE A 31 -2.74 -21.06 -4.18
N LEU A 32 -2.27 -20.75 -2.98
CA LEU A 32 -1.19 -21.50 -2.32
C LEU A 32 -1.59 -22.95 -2.03
N ALA A 33 -2.86 -23.20 -1.70
CA ALA A 33 -3.39 -24.55 -1.51
C ALA A 33 -3.41 -25.38 -2.80
N ALA A 34 -3.39 -24.76 -3.99
CA ALA A 34 -3.30 -25.45 -5.27
C ALA A 34 -1.86 -25.83 -5.67
N VAL A 35 -0.85 -25.22 -5.05
CA VAL A 35 0.57 -25.46 -5.39
C VAL A 35 1.00 -26.92 -5.19
N PRO A 36 0.66 -27.62 -4.09
CA PRO A 36 1.05 -29.01 -3.89
C PRO A 36 0.51 -29.95 -4.97
N ASP A 37 -0.73 -29.75 -5.42
CA ASP A 37 -1.32 -30.55 -6.51
C ASP A 37 -0.61 -30.29 -7.85
N ALA A 38 -0.32 -29.02 -8.14
CA ALA A 38 0.44 -28.66 -9.33
C ALA A 38 1.85 -29.28 -9.34
N LEU A 39 2.54 -29.26 -8.20
CA LEU A 39 3.83 -29.92 -8.03
C LEU A 39 3.71 -31.44 -8.20
N ALA A 40 2.71 -32.07 -7.58
CA ALA A 40 2.49 -33.50 -7.69
C ALA A 40 2.24 -33.93 -9.15
N ARG A 41 1.54 -33.10 -9.94
CA ARG A 41 1.36 -33.33 -11.38
C ARG A 41 2.67 -33.20 -12.17
N GLY A 42 3.49 -32.19 -11.86
CA GLY A 42 4.82 -32.02 -12.45
C GLY A 42 5.75 -33.20 -12.12
N ASP A 43 5.78 -33.62 -10.85
CA ASP A 43 6.58 -34.76 -10.39
C ASP A 43 6.10 -36.08 -11.01
N ALA A 44 4.78 -36.29 -11.10
CA ALA A 44 4.21 -37.46 -11.76
C ALA A 44 4.55 -37.50 -13.26
N TYR A 45 4.60 -36.35 -13.92
CA TYR A 45 5.05 -36.25 -15.30
C TYR A 45 6.55 -36.54 -15.44
N ALA A 46 7.39 -35.94 -14.60
CA ALA A 46 8.84 -36.15 -14.62
C ALA A 46 9.24 -37.59 -14.29
N ALA A 47 8.49 -38.26 -13.42
CA ALA A 47 8.71 -39.66 -13.04
C ALA A 47 8.03 -40.67 -13.98
N ALA A 48 7.22 -40.24 -14.96
CA ALA A 48 6.46 -41.14 -15.81
C ALA A 48 7.41 -41.94 -16.74
N PRO A 49 7.41 -43.28 -16.66
CA PRO A 49 8.27 -44.10 -17.51
C PRO A 49 7.81 -44.08 -18.97
N ALA A 50 8.68 -44.49 -19.89
CA ALA A 50 8.27 -44.70 -21.27
C ALA A 50 7.21 -45.81 -21.38
N CYS A 51 6.18 -45.60 -22.21
CA CYS A 51 5.10 -46.58 -22.37
C CYS A 51 5.62 -47.89 -22.98
N THR A 52 5.33 -49.00 -22.29
CA THR A 52 5.46 -50.35 -22.86
C THR A 52 4.22 -50.71 -23.66
N ALA A 53 4.34 -51.65 -24.60
CA ALA A 53 3.20 -52.10 -25.40
C ALA A 53 2.07 -52.62 -24.49
N GLY A 54 0.88 -52.03 -24.60
CA GLY A 54 -0.30 -52.38 -23.79
C GLY A 54 -0.47 -51.61 -22.47
N ALA A 55 0.45 -50.71 -22.11
CA ALA A 55 0.30 -49.85 -20.94
C ALA A 55 -0.79 -48.77 -21.14
N ARG A 56 -1.39 -48.31 -20.03
CA ARG A 56 -2.36 -47.21 -20.08
C ARG A 56 -1.63 -45.88 -20.35
N PRO A 57 -2.08 -45.07 -21.32
CA PRO A 57 -1.40 -43.85 -21.75
C PRO A 57 -1.39 -42.72 -20.69
N ASP A 58 -2.12 -42.89 -19.58
CA ASP A 58 -2.27 -41.86 -18.56
C ASP A 58 -1.16 -41.84 -17.50
N SER A 59 -0.36 -42.91 -17.43
CA SER A 59 0.69 -43.10 -16.42
C SER A 59 2.11 -43.21 -17.01
N CYS A 60 2.25 -43.11 -18.33
CA CYS A 60 3.53 -43.27 -19.02
C CYS A 60 3.69 -42.21 -20.11
N THR A 61 4.91 -41.98 -20.56
CA THR A 61 5.21 -41.07 -21.66
C THR A 61 5.41 -41.82 -22.97
N THR A 62 4.88 -41.30 -24.07
CA THR A 62 5.09 -41.86 -25.42
C THR A 62 5.82 -40.85 -26.29
N THR A 63 6.96 -41.22 -26.84
CA THR A 63 7.71 -40.36 -27.75
C THR A 63 7.43 -40.76 -29.19
N VAL A 64 6.90 -39.84 -29.98
CA VAL A 64 6.56 -40.06 -31.40
C VAL A 64 7.41 -39.13 -32.28
N ALA A 65 7.95 -39.67 -33.36
CA ALA A 65 8.64 -38.87 -34.37
C ALA A 65 7.61 -38.12 -35.22
N ALA A 66 7.80 -36.81 -35.36
CA ALA A 66 7.00 -35.93 -36.19
C ALA A 66 7.87 -35.06 -37.09
N THR A 67 7.27 -34.52 -38.13
CA THR A 67 7.91 -33.57 -39.04
C THR A 67 7.25 -32.20 -38.88
N VAL A 68 8.05 -31.15 -38.83
CA VAL A 68 7.53 -29.78 -38.76
C VAL A 68 6.94 -29.43 -40.13
N ALA A 69 5.63 -29.19 -40.17
CA ALA A 69 4.94 -28.70 -41.35
C ALA A 69 5.10 -27.18 -41.51
N GLY A 70 5.28 -26.46 -40.41
CA GLY A 70 5.53 -25.02 -40.41
C GLY A 70 5.48 -24.41 -39.02
N THR A 71 5.78 -23.13 -38.94
CA THR A 71 5.72 -22.31 -37.74
C THR A 71 4.70 -21.19 -37.94
N GLU A 72 3.99 -20.82 -36.88
CA GLU A 72 2.98 -19.77 -36.91
C GLU A 72 3.14 -18.87 -35.68
N GLU A 73 3.27 -17.56 -35.91
CA GLU A 73 3.16 -16.58 -34.84
C GLU A 73 1.76 -16.00 -34.84
N LYS A 74 1.17 -15.92 -33.66
CA LYS A 74 -0.08 -15.19 -33.48
C LYS A 74 0.14 -14.06 -32.50
N ALA A 75 0.14 -12.83 -33.03
CA ALA A 75 0.14 -11.65 -32.19
C ALA A 75 -1.13 -11.61 -31.33
N ARG A 76 -0.94 -11.54 -30.01
CA ARG A 76 -2.01 -11.40 -29.02
C ARG A 76 -1.71 -10.17 -28.16
N GLY A 77 -2.07 -9.00 -28.69
CA GLY A 77 -1.81 -7.71 -28.06
C GLY A 77 -0.30 -7.42 -28.03
N ARG A 78 0.28 -7.31 -26.82
CA ARG A 78 1.73 -7.13 -26.62
C ARG A 78 2.53 -8.44 -26.53
N LYS A 79 1.86 -9.59 -26.61
CA LYS A 79 2.48 -10.92 -26.57
C LYS A 79 2.43 -11.56 -27.96
N VAL A 80 3.39 -12.43 -28.25
CA VAL A 80 3.42 -13.28 -29.45
C VAL A 80 3.28 -14.72 -28.97
N ASP A 81 2.21 -15.39 -29.42
CA ASP A 81 2.02 -16.82 -29.16
C ASP A 81 2.74 -17.60 -30.27
N HIS A 82 3.62 -18.52 -29.89
CA HIS A 82 4.40 -19.34 -30.81
C HIS A 82 3.72 -20.70 -31.01
N TRP A 83 3.32 -20.99 -32.24
CA TRP A 83 2.67 -22.24 -32.61
C TRP A 83 3.55 -23.04 -33.57
N LEU A 84 3.73 -24.33 -33.29
CA LEU A 84 4.33 -25.28 -34.22
C LEU A 84 3.23 -26.09 -34.90
N ARG A 85 3.30 -26.21 -36.22
CA ARG A 85 2.50 -27.16 -37.00
C ARG A 85 3.34 -28.40 -37.24
N VAL A 86 2.89 -29.54 -36.74
CA VAL A 86 3.62 -30.82 -36.82
C VAL A 86 2.74 -31.91 -37.41
N THR A 87 3.31 -32.75 -38.26
CA THR A 87 2.69 -33.93 -38.84
C THR A 87 3.35 -35.17 -38.27
N GLU A 88 2.57 -36.05 -37.64
CA GLU A 88 3.09 -37.30 -37.09
C GLU A 88 3.37 -38.31 -38.20
N ARG A 89 4.34 -39.19 -37.97
CA ARG A 89 4.67 -40.22 -38.97
C ARG A 89 3.50 -41.19 -39.16
N GLY A 90 2.86 -41.15 -40.32
CA GLY A 90 1.71 -41.98 -40.67
C GLY A 90 0.36 -41.29 -40.51
N ASP A 91 0.34 -40.01 -40.13
CA ASP A 91 -0.84 -39.15 -40.14
C ASP A 91 -0.57 -37.94 -41.05
N ASP A 92 -1.41 -37.73 -42.06
CA ASP A 92 -1.30 -36.59 -42.98
C ASP A 92 -1.86 -35.29 -42.38
N ARG A 93 -2.46 -35.34 -41.18
CA ARG A 93 -3.03 -34.16 -40.52
C ARG A 93 -1.98 -33.40 -39.71
N ALA A 94 -1.77 -32.14 -40.08
CA ALA A 94 -0.96 -31.21 -39.28
C ALA A 94 -1.69 -30.81 -37.99
N ARG A 95 -1.07 -31.09 -36.84
CA ARG A 95 -1.52 -30.65 -35.51
C ARG A 95 -0.83 -29.35 -35.13
N ARG A 96 -1.53 -28.50 -34.39
CA ARG A 96 -0.99 -27.24 -33.84
C ARG A 96 -0.57 -27.45 -32.39
N VAL A 97 0.66 -27.10 -32.07
CA VAL A 97 1.25 -27.21 -30.74
C VAL A 97 1.60 -25.82 -30.24
N HIS A 98 1.05 -25.43 -29.11
CA HIS A 98 1.36 -24.16 -28.46
C HIS A 98 2.65 -24.31 -27.67
N MET A 99 3.67 -23.53 -28.03
CA MET A 99 4.97 -23.55 -27.37
C MET A 99 4.96 -22.60 -26.18
N SER A 100 5.65 -22.96 -25.10
CA SER A 100 5.77 -22.09 -23.91
C SER A 100 6.79 -20.96 -24.10
N GLY A 101 7.67 -21.05 -25.10
CA GLY A 101 8.66 -20.04 -25.44
C GLY A 101 9.01 -20.01 -26.94
N SER A 102 10.16 -19.40 -27.25
CA SER A 102 10.63 -19.22 -28.63
C SER A 102 11.87 -20.04 -29.00
N ARG A 103 12.53 -20.71 -28.04
CA ARG A 103 13.88 -21.26 -28.24
C ARG A 103 13.92 -22.31 -29.35
N LEU A 104 12.94 -23.21 -29.37
CA LEU A 104 12.79 -24.24 -30.38
C LEU A 104 12.12 -23.67 -31.62
N TYR A 105 11.17 -22.75 -31.46
CA TYR A 105 10.51 -22.03 -32.54
C TYR A 105 11.50 -21.31 -33.48
N ASP A 106 12.50 -20.64 -32.93
CA ASP A 106 13.49 -19.86 -33.68
C ASP A 106 14.43 -20.73 -34.52
N VAL A 107 14.66 -21.99 -34.08
CA VAL A 107 15.63 -22.91 -34.66
C VAL A 107 15.01 -23.86 -35.68
N VAL A 108 13.78 -24.33 -35.45
CA VAL A 108 13.13 -25.32 -36.32
C VAL A 108 12.61 -24.71 -37.63
N ARG A 109 12.65 -25.49 -38.70
CA ARG A 109 12.14 -25.14 -40.03
C ARG A 109 11.21 -26.24 -40.55
N ALA A 110 10.38 -25.88 -41.53
CA ALA A 110 9.53 -26.87 -42.18
C ALA A 110 10.38 -27.98 -42.83
N GLY A 111 10.00 -29.24 -42.61
CA GLY A 111 10.74 -30.42 -43.02
C GLY A 111 11.63 -31.04 -41.92
N ASP A 112 11.89 -30.31 -40.84
CA ASP A 112 12.71 -30.82 -39.74
C ASP A 112 12.02 -31.95 -38.99
N ARG A 113 12.81 -32.92 -38.53
CA ARG A 113 12.33 -34.03 -37.69
C ARG A 113 12.42 -33.65 -36.22
N VAL A 114 11.29 -33.67 -35.54
CA VAL A 114 11.15 -33.42 -34.11
C VAL A 114 10.61 -34.66 -33.40
N SER A 115 10.89 -34.77 -32.11
CA SER A 115 10.30 -35.79 -31.25
C SER A 115 9.26 -35.13 -30.35
N LEU A 116 8.04 -35.64 -30.37
CA LEU A 116 6.94 -35.18 -29.52
C LEU A 116 6.78 -36.17 -28.36
N THR A 117 6.82 -35.66 -27.13
CA THR A 117 6.55 -36.47 -25.95
C THR A 117 5.12 -36.24 -25.48
N TYR A 118 4.33 -37.32 -25.49
CA TYR A 118 2.95 -37.36 -25.04
C TYR A 118 2.84 -37.81 -23.59
N TRP A 119 1.95 -37.19 -22.83
CA TRP A 119 1.51 -37.68 -21.52
C TRP A 119 0.03 -37.35 -21.31
N ARG A 120 -0.78 -38.37 -20.99
CA ARG A 120 -2.25 -38.26 -20.88
C ARG A 120 -2.89 -37.68 -22.16
N GLY A 121 -2.42 -38.13 -23.32
CA GLY A 121 -2.95 -37.75 -24.63
C GLY A 121 -2.59 -36.35 -25.13
N GLU A 122 -1.86 -35.55 -24.35
CA GLU A 122 -1.40 -34.20 -24.74
C GLU A 122 0.11 -34.19 -24.99
N ILE A 123 0.52 -33.40 -25.97
CA ILE A 123 1.94 -33.15 -26.26
C ILE A 123 2.45 -32.26 -25.13
N ARG A 124 3.42 -32.74 -24.34
CA ARG A 124 4.00 -31.98 -23.22
C ARG A 124 5.33 -31.33 -23.60
N THR A 125 6.17 -32.05 -24.35
CA THR A 125 7.51 -31.57 -24.70
C THR A 125 7.79 -31.82 -26.19
N VAL A 126 8.49 -30.87 -26.82
CA VAL A 126 9.01 -30.99 -28.18
C VAL A 126 10.53 -30.98 -28.11
N ARG A 127 11.17 -31.93 -28.79
CA ARG A 127 12.63 -32.03 -28.86
C ARG A 127 13.12 -31.98 -30.30
N PHE A 128 14.14 -31.16 -30.53
CA PHE A 128 14.87 -31.05 -31.79
C PHE A 128 16.38 -31.12 -31.52
N GLY A 129 17.01 -32.25 -31.86
CA GLY A 129 18.44 -32.47 -31.57
C GLY A 129 18.75 -32.40 -30.06
N SER A 130 19.52 -31.39 -29.66
CA SER A 130 19.82 -31.06 -28.25
C SER A 130 18.85 -30.05 -27.64
N ALA A 131 18.08 -29.31 -28.44
CA ALA A 131 17.09 -28.37 -27.97
C ALA A 131 15.84 -29.12 -27.51
N THR A 132 15.38 -28.83 -26.29
CA THR A 132 14.15 -29.38 -25.73
C THR A 132 13.35 -28.21 -25.16
N GLU A 133 12.06 -28.18 -25.48
CA GLU A 133 11.17 -27.13 -25.01
C GLU A 133 9.82 -27.70 -24.59
N GLU A 134 9.33 -27.22 -23.46
CA GLU A 134 8.00 -27.55 -22.96
C GLU A 134 6.92 -26.81 -23.76
N THR A 135 5.80 -27.47 -23.96
CA THR A 135 4.59 -26.86 -24.52
C THR A 135 3.81 -26.15 -23.41
N ASP A 136 2.85 -25.31 -23.80
CA ASP A 136 1.93 -24.66 -22.87
C ASP A 136 1.03 -25.67 -22.10
N ALA A 137 0.89 -26.88 -22.63
CA ALA A 137 0.21 -27.97 -21.92
C ALA A 137 1.11 -28.63 -20.87
N SER A 138 2.41 -28.36 -20.77
CA SER A 138 3.29 -29.09 -19.85
C SER A 138 2.97 -28.78 -18.37
N PRO A 139 2.73 -29.80 -17.51
CA PRO A 139 2.46 -29.58 -16.09
C PRO A 139 3.70 -29.16 -15.29
N ALA A 140 4.89 -29.13 -15.91
CA ALA A 140 6.16 -28.86 -15.24
C ALA A 140 6.20 -27.50 -14.52
N ASP A 141 5.49 -26.51 -15.07
CA ASP A 141 5.49 -25.13 -14.60
C ASP A 141 4.10 -24.65 -14.09
N ASP A 142 3.13 -25.56 -13.93
CA ASP A 142 1.75 -25.25 -13.49
C ASP A 142 1.71 -24.57 -12.11
N TRP A 143 2.73 -24.79 -11.27
CA TRP A 143 2.83 -24.21 -9.94
C TRP A 143 3.17 -22.71 -9.95
N ARG A 144 3.73 -22.17 -11.04
CA ARG A 144 4.26 -20.80 -11.09
C ARG A 144 3.19 -19.73 -10.92
N LEU A 145 2.06 -19.89 -11.61
CA LEU A 145 0.95 -18.93 -11.54
C LEU A 145 0.26 -18.91 -10.16
N PRO A 146 -0.19 -20.06 -9.59
CA PRO A 146 -0.80 -20.05 -8.27
C PRO A 146 0.18 -19.59 -7.19
N LEU A 147 1.45 -20.04 -7.23
CA LEU A 147 2.45 -19.54 -6.29
C LEU A 147 2.66 -18.03 -6.45
N GLY A 148 2.83 -17.55 -7.68
CA GLY A 148 3.05 -16.14 -7.97
C GLY A 148 1.91 -15.25 -7.47
N ILE A 149 0.65 -15.62 -7.74
CA ILE A 149 -0.52 -14.86 -7.25
C ILE A 149 -0.60 -14.92 -5.72
N GLY A 150 -0.33 -16.10 -5.14
CA GLY A 150 -0.27 -16.28 -3.69
C GLY A 150 0.75 -15.32 -3.04
N LEU A 151 1.97 -15.30 -3.57
CA LEU A 151 3.06 -14.43 -3.11
C LEU A 151 2.81 -12.95 -3.42
N LEU A 152 2.07 -12.61 -4.46
CA LEU A 152 1.70 -11.23 -4.77
C LEU A 152 0.71 -10.66 -3.75
N VAL A 153 -0.38 -11.39 -3.51
CA VAL A 153 -1.54 -10.86 -2.78
C VAL A 153 -1.36 -10.99 -1.26
N LEU A 154 -0.73 -12.07 -0.78
CA LEU A 154 -0.60 -12.34 0.66
C LEU A 154 0.11 -11.21 1.43
N PRO A 155 1.28 -10.69 0.99
CA PRO A 155 1.96 -9.60 1.69
C PRO A 155 1.15 -8.30 1.67
N ILE A 156 0.39 -8.03 0.61
CA ILE A 156 -0.49 -6.85 0.51
C ILE A 156 -1.60 -6.95 1.57
N GLY A 157 -2.26 -8.11 1.67
CA GLY A 157 -3.29 -8.36 2.68
C GLY A 157 -2.76 -8.25 4.11
N LEU A 158 -1.61 -8.87 4.38
CA LEU A 158 -0.95 -8.81 5.69
C LEU A 158 -0.51 -7.37 6.05
N GLY A 159 0.07 -6.63 5.10
CA GLY A 159 0.47 -5.25 5.29
C GLY A 159 -0.72 -4.35 5.59
N PHE A 160 -1.80 -4.48 4.83
CA PHE A 160 -3.04 -3.73 5.03
C PHE A 160 -3.67 -4.00 6.41
N LEU A 161 -3.86 -5.28 6.76
CA LEU A 161 -4.43 -5.67 8.06
C LEU A 161 -3.53 -5.30 9.24
N GLY A 162 -2.21 -5.46 9.09
CA GLY A 162 -1.23 -5.05 10.10
C GLY A 162 -1.29 -3.55 10.36
N THR A 163 -1.38 -2.73 9.31
CA THR A 163 -1.54 -1.28 9.45
C THR A 163 -2.88 -0.89 10.04
N LEU A 164 -3.99 -1.55 9.65
CA LEU A 164 -5.29 -1.32 10.27
C LEU A 164 -5.29 -1.67 11.76
N TRP A 165 -4.68 -2.80 12.13
CA TRP A 165 -4.57 -3.23 13.53
C TRP A 165 -3.71 -2.25 14.34
N TRP A 166 -2.55 -1.86 13.79
CA TRP A 166 -1.66 -0.88 14.39
C TRP A 166 -2.34 0.48 14.55
N TRP A 167 -3.06 0.93 13.52
CA TRP A 167 -3.83 2.16 13.56
C TRP A 167 -4.91 2.09 14.63
N ARG A 168 -5.71 1.02 14.68
CA ARG A 168 -6.75 0.83 15.71
C ARG A 168 -6.18 0.83 17.13
N ARG A 169 -4.97 0.29 17.33
CA ARG A 169 -4.27 0.29 18.61
C ARG A 169 -3.63 1.65 18.95
N SER A 170 -3.19 2.39 17.94
CA SER A 170 -2.46 3.66 18.11
C SER A 170 -3.37 4.89 18.05
N TYR A 171 -4.59 4.77 17.51
CA TYR A 171 -5.57 5.87 17.41
C TYR A 171 -5.99 6.41 18.79
N ALA A 172 -5.98 5.56 19.82
CA ALA A 172 -6.21 5.99 21.19
C ALA A 172 -5.13 6.96 21.72
N ALA A 173 -3.96 7.01 21.07
CA ALA A 173 -2.81 7.82 21.49
C ALA A 173 -2.38 8.90 20.47
N ALA A 174 -2.77 8.79 19.20
CA ALA A 174 -2.23 9.62 18.13
C ALA A 174 -3.27 10.58 17.54
N ALA A 175 -3.27 11.83 18.03
CA ALA A 175 -4.05 12.92 17.44
C ALA A 175 -3.56 13.35 16.02
N HIS A 176 -2.44 12.78 15.56
CA HIS A 176 -1.70 13.21 14.37
C HIS A 176 -1.61 12.13 13.28
N ALA A 177 -2.40 11.05 13.38
CA ALA A 177 -2.35 9.93 12.46
C ALA A 177 -2.85 10.34 11.07
N GLY A 178 -1.93 10.70 10.18
CA GLY A 178 -2.24 11.10 8.81
C GLY A 178 -2.67 9.90 7.95
N PRO A 179 -3.56 10.11 6.95
CA PRO A 179 -4.07 9.03 6.09
C PRO A 179 -2.97 8.31 5.30
N TRP A 180 -1.84 8.96 5.03
CA TRP A 180 -0.70 8.35 4.35
C TRP A 180 -0.06 7.20 5.15
N GLN A 181 -0.19 7.19 6.49
CA GLN A 181 0.32 6.11 7.34
C GLN A 181 -0.38 4.78 7.02
N LEU A 182 -1.64 4.81 6.55
CA LEU A 182 -2.36 3.63 6.07
C LEU A 182 -1.75 3.05 4.78
N GLY A 183 -1.10 3.89 3.98
CA GLY A 183 -0.44 3.49 2.74
C GLY A 183 0.86 2.74 2.96
N VAL A 184 1.56 2.92 4.09
CA VAL A 184 2.89 2.35 4.32
C VAL A 184 2.87 0.83 4.28
N GLY A 185 1.96 0.18 5.01
CA GLY A 185 1.85 -1.28 5.00
C GLY A 185 1.40 -1.83 3.65
N PHE A 186 0.52 -1.12 2.95
CA PHE A 186 0.08 -1.49 1.61
C PHE A 186 1.24 -1.44 0.60
N VAL A 187 2.02 -0.35 0.59
CA VAL A 187 3.18 -0.20 -0.30
C VAL A 187 4.27 -1.22 0.04
N ALA A 188 4.56 -1.43 1.32
CA ALA A 188 5.51 -2.45 1.77
C ALA A 188 5.09 -3.85 1.31
N GLY A 189 3.82 -4.19 1.49
CA GLY A 189 3.24 -5.44 1.00
C GLY A 189 3.29 -5.56 -0.52
N ALA A 190 2.99 -4.49 -1.26
CA ALA A 190 3.03 -4.49 -2.72
C ALA A 190 4.45 -4.69 -3.27
N LEU A 191 5.46 -4.03 -2.69
CA LEU A 191 6.85 -4.23 -3.08
C LEU A 191 7.28 -5.68 -2.86
N LEU A 192 7.01 -6.22 -1.67
CA LEU A 192 7.34 -7.61 -1.35
C LEU A 192 6.57 -8.61 -2.25
N GLY A 193 5.29 -8.32 -2.51
CA GLY A 193 4.45 -9.14 -3.37
C GLY A 193 4.91 -9.16 -4.83
N CYS A 194 5.31 -8.02 -5.38
CA CYS A 194 5.91 -7.93 -6.71
C CYS A 194 7.21 -8.74 -6.79
N THR A 195 8.07 -8.64 -5.77
CA THR A 195 9.29 -9.46 -5.69
C THR A 195 8.95 -10.95 -5.69
N GLY A 196 7.97 -11.37 -4.89
CA GLY A 196 7.56 -12.78 -4.84
C GLY A 196 6.91 -13.29 -6.11
N PHE A 197 6.10 -12.47 -6.78
CA PHE A 197 5.53 -12.80 -8.09
C PHE A 197 6.62 -13.02 -9.13
N VAL A 198 7.56 -12.07 -9.25
CA VAL A 198 8.68 -12.19 -10.20
C VAL A 198 9.56 -13.39 -9.88
N ALA A 199 9.85 -13.62 -8.59
CA ALA A 199 10.60 -14.79 -8.16
C ALA A 199 9.91 -16.11 -8.58
N ALA A 200 8.59 -16.20 -8.47
CA ALA A 200 7.83 -17.37 -8.91
C ALA A 200 7.89 -17.60 -10.44
N GLN A 201 8.07 -16.54 -11.24
CA GLN A 201 8.18 -16.67 -12.71
C GLN A 201 9.58 -17.01 -13.19
N VAL A 202 10.62 -16.57 -12.47
CA VAL A 202 12.01 -16.66 -12.93
C VAL A 202 12.77 -17.81 -12.26
N CYS A 203 12.42 -18.15 -11.01
CA CYS A 203 13.11 -19.24 -10.31
C CYS A 203 12.69 -20.61 -10.87
N PRO A 204 13.64 -21.55 -11.01
CA PRO A 204 13.36 -22.88 -11.52
C PRO A 204 12.60 -23.76 -10.53
N SER A 205 12.46 -23.34 -9.27
CA SER A 205 11.86 -24.14 -8.20
C SER A 205 11.14 -23.30 -7.17
N VAL A 206 10.16 -23.92 -6.50
CA VAL A 206 9.38 -23.31 -5.41
C VAL A 206 10.27 -22.84 -4.25
N PRO A 207 11.25 -23.64 -3.73
CA PRO A 207 12.12 -23.17 -2.68
C PRO A 207 12.95 -21.95 -3.09
N GLY A 208 13.41 -21.88 -4.34
CA GLY A 208 14.13 -20.72 -4.86
C GLY A 208 13.27 -19.46 -4.83
N ALA A 209 12.03 -19.55 -5.31
CA ALA A 209 11.09 -18.42 -5.29
C ALA A 209 10.78 -17.94 -3.86
N LEU A 210 10.57 -18.89 -2.94
CA LEU A 210 10.31 -18.58 -1.52
C LEU A 210 11.52 -17.94 -0.84
N LEU A 211 12.74 -18.43 -1.10
CA LEU A 211 13.97 -17.87 -0.56
C LEU A 211 14.19 -16.44 -1.04
N VAL A 212 14.05 -16.17 -2.35
CA VAL A 212 14.16 -14.82 -2.91
C VAL A 212 13.15 -13.87 -2.26
N THR A 213 11.91 -14.33 -2.09
CA THR A 213 10.88 -13.55 -1.39
C THR A 213 11.25 -13.30 0.07
N ALA A 214 11.76 -14.32 0.78
CA ALA A 214 12.18 -14.21 2.17
C ALA A 214 13.34 -13.23 2.35
N PHE A 215 14.32 -13.21 1.44
CA PHE A 215 15.40 -12.21 1.43
C PHE A 215 14.91 -10.77 1.22
N GLY A 216 13.74 -10.58 0.60
CA GLY A 216 13.07 -9.28 0.48
C GLY A 216 12.45 -8.79 1.80
N VAL A 217 12.20 -9.67 2.78
CA VAL A 217 11.52 -9.30 4.04
C VAL A 217 12.36 -8.36 4.91
N PRO A 218 13.64 -8.64 5.22
CA PRO A 218 14.45 -7.75 6.08
C PRO A 218 14.53 -6.30 5.59
N PRO A 219 14.85 -5.97 4.32
CA PRO A 219 14.95 -4.57 3.89
C PRO A 219 13.59 -3.86 3.92
N VAL A 220 12.51 -4.53 3.55
CA VAL A 220 11.15 -3.98 3.61
C VAL A 220 10.73 -3.72 5.07
N ALA A 221 11.03 -4.64 5.97
CA ALA A 221 10.77 -4.50 7.40
C ALA A 221 11.62 -3.37 8.01
N ALA A 222 12.91 -3.25 7.66
CA ALA A 222 13.79 -2.18 8.13
C ALA A 222 13.28 -0.81 7.66
N LEU A 223 12.91 -0.67 6.39
CA LEU A 223 12.38 0.58 5.84
C LEU A 223 11.05 0.95 6.51
N THR A 224 10.13 -0.01 6.65
CA THR A 224 8.84 0.19 7.33
C THR A 224 9.04 0.58 8.79
N GLY A 225 9.94 -0.10 9.50
CA GLY A 225 10.31 0.21 10.88
C GLY A 225 10.94 1.58 11.02
N LEU A 226 11.81 2.00 10.09
CA LEU A 226 12.41 3.33 10.06
C LEU A 226 11.35 4.42 9.86
N VAL A 227 10.44 4.24 8.90
CA VAL A 227 9.31 5.16 8.66
C VAL A 227 8.40 5.24 9.89
N ALA A 228 8.05 4.11 10.49
CA ALA A 228 7.25 4.05 11.71
C ALA A 228 7.97 4.70 12.91
N TRP A 229 9.29 4.57 13.00
CA TRP A 229 10.08 5.21 14.04
C TRP A 229 10.17 6.73 13.84
N LEU A 230 10.45 7.20 12.61
CA LEU A 230 10.52 8.62 12.28
C LEU A 230 9.18 9.32 12.52
N THR A 231 8.07 8.68 12.14
CA THR A 231 6.72 9.20 12.39
C THR A 231 6.42 9.29 13.88
N ARG A 232 6.64 8.23 14.64
CA ARG A 232 6.49 8.25 16.11
C ARG A 232 7.38 9.30 16.77
N ARG A 233 8.60 9.52 16.27
CA ARG A 233 9.49 10.56 16.79
C ARG A 233 8.94 11.95 16.50
N ARG A 234 8.38 12.19 15.31
CA ARG A 234 7.72 13.46 14.96
C ARG A 234 6.45 13.67 15.80
N GLU A 235 5.62 12.65 15.97
CA GLU A 235 4.44 12.69 16.83
C GLU A 235 4.79 13.05 18.27
N ARG A 236 5.81 12.39 18.86
CA ARG A 236 6.25 12.70 20.23
C ARG A 236 6.75 14.13 20.38
N ARG A 237 7.46 14.66 19.38
CA ARG A 237 7.91 16.07 19.37
C ARG A 237 6.74 17.04 19.23
N ALA A 238 5.75 16.72 18.39
CA ALA A 238 4.58 17.56 18.22
C ALA A 238 3.74 17.64 19.51
N VAL A 239 3.64 16.52 20.24
CA VAL A 239 2.92 16.44 21.52
C VAL A 239 3.64 17.16 22.66
N ASP A 240 4.98 17.11 22.68
CA ASP A 240 5.77 17.82 23.67
C ASP A 240 5.68 19.34 23.42
N THR A 241 5.01 20.08 24.29
CA THR A 241 4.90 21.55 24.23
C THR A 241 5.70 22.25 25.32
N SER A 242 6.59 21.53 26.00
CA SER A 242 7.33 22.04 27.16
C SER A 242 8.38 23.11 26.83
N ASP A 243 8.80 23.16 25.56
CA ASP A 243 9.72 24.16 24.99
C ASP A 243 9.04 25.49 24.64
N ILE A 244 7.71 25.55 24.61
CA ILE A 244 6.96 26.76 24.23
C ILE A 244 6.86 27.69 25.45
N VAL A 245 7.76 28.66 25.50
CA VAL A 245 7.81 29.68 26.55
C VAL A 245 7.30 31.00 25.99
N ALA A 246 6.56 31.77 26.81
CA ALA A 246 6.03 33.08 26.42
C ALA A 246 7.17 34.07 26.16
N VAL A 247 7.18 34.69 24.98
CA VAL A 247 8.16 35.72 24.58
C VAL A 247 7.42 37.00 24.23
N PRO A 248 7.75 38.15 24.87
CA PRO A 248 7.22 39.45 24.49
C PRO A 248 7.45 39.73 23.00
N PRO A 249 6.44 40.20 22.24
CA PRO A 249 6.64 40.59 20.85
C PRO A 249 7.63 41.77 20.77
N ALA A 250 8.70 41.64 19.98
CA ALA A 250 9.69 42.70 19.79
C ALA A 250 9.17 43.91 18.99
N GLY A 251 7.99 43.77 18.39
CA GLY A 251 7.29 44.78 17.61
C GLY A 251 6.05 44.17 16.98
N ARG A 252 5.43 44.91 16.06
CA ARG A 252 4.27 44.43 15.31
C ARG A 252 4.61 43.19 14.48
N GLN A 253 3.90 42.10 14.70
CA GLN A 253 4.00 40.87 13.93
C GLN A 253 2.60 40.38 13.54
N CYS A 254 2.46 39.85 12.33
CA CYS A 254 1.23 39.20 11.87
C CYS A 254 1.56 37.72 11.68
N VAL A 255 0.92 36.85 12.45
CA VAL A 255 1.16 35.41 12.42
C VAL A 255 -0.09 34.69 11.95
N ARG A 256 0.08 33.53 11.32
CA ARG A 256 -1.06 32.74 10.86
C ARG A 256 -1.67 32.00 12.06
N ALA A 257 -2.89 32.36 12.42
CA ALA A 257 -3.56 31.80 13.58
C ALA A 257 -5.08 31.86 13.40
N ALA A 258 -5.77 30.76 13.72
CA ALA A 258 -7.23 30.71 13.75
C ALA A 258 -7.75 30.75 15.19
N VAL A 259 -8.80 31.54 15.41
CA VAL A 259 -9.54 31.54 16.67
C VAL A 259 -10.75 30.63 16.55
N LEU A 260 -10.84 29.68 17.46
CA LEU A 260 -11.89 28.67 17.50
C LEU A 260 -12.63 28.76 18.85
N GLY A 261 -13.90 28.36 18.83
CA GLY A 261 -14.80 28.46 19.97
C GLY A 261 -16.11 29.15 19.58
N ASP A 262 -17.08 29.11 20.49
CA ASP A 262 -18.33 29.86 20.38
C ASP A 262 -18.16 31.22 21.04
N VAL A 263 -17.49 32.14 20.32
CA VAL A 263 -17.16 33.48 20.81
C VAL A 263 -17.41 34.54 19.73
N PRO A 264 -17.85 35.75 20.12
CA PRO A 264 -18.34 36.74 19.16
C PRO A 264 -17.26 37.27 18.21
N TYR A 265 -15.98 37.18 18.59
CA TYR A 265 -14.83 37.62 17.80
C TYR A 265 -14.24 36.54 16.90
N ARG A 266 -14.80 35.33 16.89
CA ARG A 266 -14.53 34.36 15.83
C ARG A 266 -15.23 34.85 14.56
N VAL A 267 -14.45 35.08 13.51
CA VAL A 267 -14.96 35.47 12.19
C VAL A 267 -14.40 34.51 11.16
N ASP A 268 -15.27 33.92 10.34
CA ASP A 268 -14.82 33.04 9.27
C ASP A 268 -13.96 33.82 8.27
N GLY A 269 -12.84 33.22 7.86
CA GLY A 269 -11.85 33.87 7.00
C GLY A 269 -10.81 34.73 7.74
N PHE A 270 -10.93 34.92 9.06
CA PHE A 270 -9.88 35.57 9.84
C PHE A 270 -8.87 34.52 10.31
N ASP A 271 -7.84 34.32 9.51
CA ASP A 271 -6.82 33.29 9.69
C ASP A 271 -5.45 33.84 10.09
N HIS A 272 -5.38 35.13 10.44
CA HIS A 272 -4.19 35.79 10.95
C HIS A 272 -4.45 36.49 12.29
N LEU A 273 -3.41 36.60 13.11
CA LEU A 273 -3.39 37.29 14.39
C LEU A 273 -2.24 38.30 14.43
N VAL A 274 -2.58 39.56 14.68
CA VAL A 274 -1.62 40.65 14.88
C VAL A 274 -1.27 40.73 16.36
N VAL A 275 0.02 40.79 16.67
CA VAL A 275 0.59 40.92 18.02
C VAL A 275 1.65 42.02 18.06
N GLY A 276 1.92 42.58 19.25
CA GLY A 276 2.98 43.59 19.45
C GLY A 276 2.64 45.03 19.03
N ASP A 277 1.37 45.31 18.72
CA ASP A 277 0.85 46.64 18.36
C ASP A 277 -0.49 46.87 19.10
N GLY A 278 -0.42 46.88 20.43
CA GLY A 278 -1.60 46.91 21.31
C GLY A 278 -2.20 45.52 21.60
N PRO A 279 -3.50 45.45 21.96
CA PRO A 279 -4.18 44.18 22.22
C PRO A 279 -4.12 43.26 21.00
N PRO A 280 -3.83 41.95 21.17
CA PRO A 280 -3.83 41.00 20.06
C PRO A 280 -5.12 41.08 19.25
N ALA A 281 -5.05 41.06 17.92
CA ALA A 281 -6.23 41.24 17.06
C ALA A 281 -6.24 40.29 15.88
N VAL A 282 -7.38 39.62 15.65
CA VAL A 282 -7.55 38.75 14.47
C VAL A 282 -7.84 39.57 13.22
N THR A 283 -7.41 39.08 12.07
CA THR A 283 -7.56 39.74 10.77
C THR A 283 -7.53 38.71 9.63
N PRO A 284 -8.19 38.97 8.50
CA PRO A 284 -8.03 38.20 7.26
C PRO A 284 -6.81 38.66 6.44
N ASP A 285 -6.18 39.78 6.82
CA ASP A 285 -5.08 40.38 6.06
C ASP A 285 -3.72 39.80 6.51
N PRO A 286 -2.95 39.18 5.61
CA PRO A 286 -1.63 38.64 5.95
C PRO A 286 -0.65 39.73 6.42
N ASP A 287 -0.81 40.99 5.99
CA ASP A 287 0.00 42.11 6.48
C ASP A 287 -0.54 42.68 7.80
N GLY A 288 -1.73 42.26 8.20
CA GLY A 288 -2.44 42.69 9.40
C GLY A 288 -2.72 44.20 9.47
N ARG A 289 -2.90 44.87 8.32
CA ARG A 289 -3.17 46.31 8.23
C ARG A 289 -4.66 46.63 8.34
N VAL A 290 -5.54 45.76 7.87
CA VAL A 290 -6.98 46.03 7.80
C VAL A 290 -7.83 45.04 8.61
N ALA A 291 -9.11 45.39 8.78
CA ALA A 291 -10.15 44.53 9.37
C ALA A 291 -9.74 43.86 10.70
N ARG A 292 -8.99 44.58 11.54
CA ARG A 292 -8.55 44.07 12.84
C ARG A 292 -9.72 43.99 13.81
N ARG A 293 -9.90 42.82 14.42
CA ARG A 293 -10.84 42.63 15.51
C ARG A 293 -10.07 42.24 16.78
N PRO A 294 -9.97 43.14 17.78
CA PRO A 294 -9.18 42.88 18.97
C PRO A 294 -9.77 41.71 19.76
N LEU A 295 -8.88 40.89 20.32
CA LEU A 295 -9.22 39.89 21.31
C LEU A 295 -9.50 40.60 22.64
N PRO A 296 -10.48 40.13 23.41
CA PRO A 296 -10.85 40.77 24.66
C PRO A 296 -9.72 40.59 25.69
N PRO A 297 -9.41 41.62 26.49
CA PRO A 297 -8.34 41.54 27.49
C PRO A 297 -8.66 40.58 28.65
N SER A 298 -9.94 40.22 28.83
CA SER A 298 -10.42 39.19 29.77
C SER A 298 -10.05 37.76 29.34
N LEU A 299 -9.43 37.58 28.17
CA LEU A 299 -8.98 36.28 27.67
C LEU A 299 -7.77 35.80 28.49
N THR A 300 -7.96 34.74 29.27
CA THR A 300 -6.93 34.17 30.15
C THR A 300 -6.36 32.89 29.58
N VAL A 301 -5.04 32.79 29.47
CA VAL A 301 -4.38 31.57 28.97
C VAL A 301 -4.42 30.48 30.03
N ARG A 302 -4.94 29.31 29.65
CA ARG A 302 -4.98 28.09 30.48
C ARG A 302 -3.75 27.22 30.28
N GLY A 303 -3.31 27.05 29.04
CA GLY A 303 -2.17 26.19 28.72
C GLY A 303 -1.90 26.10 27.22
N VAL A 304 -0.80 25.43 26.87
CA VAL A 304 -0.42 25.11 25.49
C VAL A 304 -0.40 23.60 25.36
N ARG A 305 -1.04 23.07 24.32
CA ARG A 305 -1.06 21.63 24.03
C ARG A 305 -1.03 21.37 22.53
N ALA A 306 -0.79 20.11 22.17
CA ALA A 306 -0.99 19.67 20.80
C ALA A 306 -2.49 19.56 20.45
N PRO A 307 -2.83 19.60 19.15
CA PRO A 307 -4.18 19.34 18.65
C PRO A 307 -4.74 18.00 19.16
N ARG A 308 -6.05 17.96 19.40
CA ARG A 308 -6.82 16.75 19.77
C ARG A 308 -7.76 16.36 18.64
N PRO A 309 -8.17 15.08 18.52
CA PRO A 309 -9.11 14.63 17.49
C PRO A 309 -10.47 15.35 17.52
N ASP A 310 -10.91 15.80 18.71
CA ASP A 310 -12.19 16.50 18.91
C ASP A 310 -12.10 18.01 18.66
N ASP A 311 -10.89 18.53 18.42
CA ASP A 311 -10.74 19.94 18.05
C ASP A 311 -11.32 20.18 16.65
N PRO A 312 -11.84 21.39 16.35
CA PRO A 312 -12.43 21.70 15.06
C PRO A 312 -11.43 21.50 13.92
N GLY A 313 -11.80 20.69 12.91
CA GLY A 313 -10.87 20.17 11.89
C GLY A 313 -10.32 21.17 10.87
N HIS A 314 -10.80 22.42 10.85
CA HIS A 314 -10.38 23.46 9.89
C HIS A 314 -9.23 24.32 10.44
N TRP A 315 -8.04 23.73 10.52
CA TRP A 315 -6.83 24.43 10.94
C TRP A 315 -6.31 25.33 9.83
N ALA A 316 -6.18 26.63 10.10
CA ALA A 316 -5.50 27.54 9.21
C ALA A 316 -3.98 27.38 9.34
N GLY A 317 -3.39 26.57 8.47
CA GLY A 317 -2.06 26.89 7.96
C GLY A 317 -0.83 26.20 8.52
N GLY A 318 -0.96 25.26 9.44
CA GLY A 318 0.15 24.40 9.86
C GLY A 318 0.06 23.01 9.23
N GLY A 319 1.22 22.41 8.90
CA GLY A 319 1.28 20.96 8.73
C GLY A 319 0.82 20.27 10.02
N THR A 320 0.24 19.07 9.92
CA THR A 320 -0.35 18.36 11.08
C THR A 320 0.58 18.34 12.30
N TYR A 321 1.90 18.21 12.10
CA TYR A 321 2.90 18.08 13.17
C TYR A 321 3.44 19.41 13.74
N ASP A 322 3.22 20.53 13.06
CA ASP A 322 3.77 21.84 13.44
C ASP A 322 2.70 22.78 14.00
N THR A 323 1.49 22.27 14.23
CA THR A 323 0.37 23.03 14.78
C THR A 323 0.30 22.84 16.29
N VAL A 324 0.10 23.92 17.03
CA VAL A 324 -0.16 23.90 18.47
C VAL A 324 -1.43 24.66 18.80
N VAL A 325 -2.01 24.33 19.96
CA VAL A 325 -3.24 24.93 20.47
C VAL A 325 -2.94 25.64 21.77
N ILE A 326 -3.15 26.95 21.78
CA ILE A 326 -3.19 27.73 23.03
C ILE A 326 -4.64 27.70 23.51
N GLU A 327 -4.87 27.05 24.65
CA GLU A 327 -6.17 27.03 25.31
C GLU A 327 -6.33 28.31 26.14
N CYS A 328 -7.39 29.03 25.87
CA CYS A 328 -7.78 30.24 26.58
C CYS A 328 -9.18 30.09 27.18
N ARG A 329 -9.46 30.89 28.21
CA ARG A 329 -10.78 31.03 28.82
C ARG A 329 -11.24 32.47 28.73
N HIS A 330 -12.47 32.66 28.27
CA HIS A 330 -13.18 33.95 28.30
C HIS A 330 -14.54 33.74 28.99
N GLY A 331 -14.63 34.11 30.27
CA GLY A 331 -15.78 33.74 31.11
C GLY A 331 -15.88 32.22 31.26
N GLU A 332 -17.03 31.65 30.86
CA GLU A 332 -17.26 30.20 30.83
C GLU A 332 -16.89 29.56 29.49
N ALA A 333 -16.64 30.36 28.44
CA ALA A 333 -16.31 29.84 27.12
C ALA A 333 -14.83 29.43 27.01
N THR A 334 -14.58 28.26 26.45
CA THR A 334 -13.25 27.82 26.02
C THR A 334 -12.96 28.36 24.62
N VAL A 335 -11.80 28.98 24.48
CA VAL A 335 -11.32 29.56 23.22
C VAL A 335 -10.02 28.87 22.86
N LEU A 336 -9.92 28.37 21.64
CA LEU A 336 -8.72 27.69 21.17
C LEU A 336 -8.06 28.57 20.12
N LEU A 337 -6.81 28.96 20.33
CA LEU A 337 -6.00 29.57 19.29
C LEU A 337 -5.12 28.50 18.66
N ALA A 338 -5.34 28.31 17.36
CA ALA A 338 -4.70 27.34 16.50
C ALA A 338 -3.61 28.03 15.68
N LEU A 339 -2.34 27.67 15.83
CA LEU A 339 -1.23 28.35 15.15
C LEU A 339 -0.01 27.45 14.95
N ALA A 340 0.94 27.94 14.14
CA ALA A 340 2.24 27.29 13.99
C ALA A 340 3.02 27.31 15.32
N ARG A 341 3.76 26.23 15.58
CA ARG A 341 4.57 26.06 16.79
C ARG A 341 5.61 27.17 16.96
N GLU A 342 6.18 27.64 15.86
CA GLU A 342 7.20 28.71 15.84
C GLU A 342 6.65 30.08 16.27
N ASP A 343 5.36 30.33 16.02
CA ASP A 343 4.69 31.59 16.38
C ASP A 343 4.11 31.58 17.81
N ALA A 344 3.94 30.39 18.39
CA ALA A 344 3.31 30.20 19.69
C ALA A 344 3.98 30.96 20.85
N PRO A 345 5.33 31.04 20.94
CA PRO A 345 6.00 31.84 21.96
C PRO A 345 5.56 33.31 21.96
N VAL A 346 5.49 33.94 20.78
CA VAL A 346 5.19 35.37 20.64
C VAL A 346 3.72 35.65 20.95
N VAL A 347 2.81 34.82 20.43
CA VAL A 347 1.37 34.94 20.71
C VAL A 347 1.08 34.72 22.19
N LEU A 348 1.72 33.73 22.81
CA LEU A 348 1.60 33.47 24.23
C LEU A 348 2.09 34.66 25.08
N GLY A 349 3.17 35.32 24.67
CA GLY A 349 3.66 36.56 25.29
C GLY A 349 2.63 37.69 25.20
N ALA A 350 2.14 37.96 24.00
CA ALA A 350 1.19 39.05 23.74
C ALA A 350 -0.15 38.85 24.50
N LEU A 351 -0.65 37.61 24.58
CA LEU A 351 -1.87 37.30 25.34
C LEU A 351 -1.67 37.52 26.84
N ARG A 352 -0.51 37.13 27.39
CA ARG A 352 -0.19 37.33 28.81
C ARG A 352 -0.01 38.80 29.16
N GLU A 353 0.62 39.58 28.28
CA GLU A 353 0.75 41.03 28.45
C GLU A 353 -0.60 41.74 28.43
N SER A 354 -1.47 41.39 27.47
CA SER A 354 -2.81 41.96 27.38
C SER A 354 -3.66 41.65 28.62
N ALA A 355 -3.53 40.45 29.19
CA ALA A 355 -4.24 40.07 30.41
C ALA A 355 -3.71 40.81 31.65
N ARG A 356 -2.38 41.02 31.74
CA ARG A 356 -1.77 41.83 32.82
C ARG A 356 -2.17 43.30 32.74
N ALA A 357 -2.31 43.86 31.55
CA ALA A 357 -2.68 45.25 31.37
C ALA A 357 -4.13 45.57 31.79
N ALA A 358 -4.95 44.54 32.04
CA ALA A 358 -6.38 44.69 32.32
C ALA A 358 -6.80 44.34 33.76
N GLY A 359 -5.88 43.81 34.57
CA GLY A 359 -6.10 43.53 36.01
C GLY A 359 -5.41 44.56 36.88
#